data_AF-D8PDR7-F1
#
_entry.id   AF-D8PDR7-F1
#
_cell.length_a   1.000
_cell.length_b   1.000
_cell.length_c   1.000
_cell.angle_alpha   90.00
_cell.angle_beta   90.00
_cell.angle_gamma   90.00
#
_symmetry.space_group_name_H-M   'P 1'
#
loop_
_entity.id
_entity.type
_entity.pdbx_description
1 polymer ?
#
loop_
_entity_poly.entity_id
_entity_poly.type
_entity_poly.pdbx_seq_one_letter_code
_entity_poly.pdbx_strand_id
1 'polypeptide(L)'
;MFSGIVEEMGAVSILNKGLAGTRLTIIASTIMSDLTIGASVSVNGTCLTAVARTDHDFSVDVSPETLAVTTLGGLTSGSPVNLERAMKLNERIGGHMVSGHVDGIGAIRSRHQDGNALILEIEAPKEIVRLCVPKGSITVDGISLTINEVTERSFVVSIIPHTATVTTLGLKQVGDKLNLESDLIGKYVERLLQERGILPPKPSPVIDTDYLKRRGLI
;
A
#
# COMPACT_ATOMS: atom_id res chain seq x y z
N MET A 1 3.93 -6.02 -10.61
CA MET A 1 2.46 -6.00 -10.56
C MET A 1 2.00 -7.08 -9.61
N PHE A 2 0.93 -6.81 -8.88
CA PHE A 2 0.33 -7.63 -7.84
C PHE A 2 -1.19 -7.67 -8.03
N SER A 3 -1.88 -8.52 -7.28
CA SER A 3 -3.34 -8.67 -7.33
C SER A 3 -4.05 -8.06 -6.12
N GLY A 4 -3.31 -7.70 -5.07
CA GLY A 4 -3.85 -7.27 -3.79
C GLY A 4 -4.41 -8.43 -2.96
N ILE A 5 -4.01 -9.67 -3.28
CA ILE A 5 -4.35 -10.85 -2.48
C ILE A 5 -3.13 -11.19 -1.64
N VAL A 6 -3.16 -10.75 -0.39
CA VAL A 6 -2.08 -11.00 0.57
C VAL A 6 -1.92 -12.51 0.78
N GLU A 7 -0.69 -12.99 0.59
CA GLU A 7 -0.36 -14.41 0.67
C GLU A 7 -0.01 -14.83 2.09
N GLU A 8 0.62 -13.93 2.86
CA GLU A 8 0.89 -14.14 4.27
C GLU A 8 1.14 -12.83 5.02
N MET A 9 1.11 -12.92 6.35
CA MET A 9 1.62 -11.88 7.24
C MET A 9 3.03 -12.25 7.68
N GLY A 10 4.01 -11.45 7.25
CA GLY A 10 5.39 -11.54 7.74
C GLY A 10 5.61 -10.66 8.97
N ALA A 11 6.85 -10.66 9.47
CA ALA A 11 7.26 -9.79 10.57
C ALA A 11 8.63 -9.17 10.31
N VAL A 12 8.77 -7.87 10.56
CA VAL A 12 10.07 -7.20 10.47
C VAL A 12 10.97 -7.69 11.60
N SER A 13 12.10 -8.31 11.28
CA SER A 13 13.07 -8.77 12.28
C SER A 13 14.13 -7.71 12.58
N ILE A 14 14.68 -7.07 11.53
CA ILE A 14 15.79 -6.13 11.63
C ILE A 14 15.51 -4.89 10.79
N LEU A 15 15.88 -3.72 11.31
CA LEU A 15 15.87 -2.45 10.59
C LEU A 15 17.22 -1.77 10.72
N ASN A 16 17.94 -1.63 9.61
CA ASN A 16 19.18 -0.87 9.56
C ASN A 16 18.90 0.47 8.90
N LYS A 17 18.67 1.51 9.73
CA LYS A 17 18.40 2.87 9.27
C LYS A 17 19.72 3.59 8.94
N GLY A 18 19.76 4.27 7.80
CA GLY A 18 20.89 5.10 7.40
C GLY A 18 20.44 6.32 6.59
N LEU A 19 21.39 7.21 6.26
CA LEU A 19 21.10 8.41 5.49
C LEU A 19 20.61 8.10 4.06
N ALA A 20 21.03 6.98 3.50
CA ALA A 20 20.66 6.54 2.14
C ALA A 20 19.33 5.78 2.08
N GLY A 21 18.66 5.53 3.21
CA GLY A 21 17.45 4.72 3.29
C GLY A 21 17.48 3.74 4.46
N THR A 22 16.55 2.78 4.45
CA THR A 22 16.47 1.73 5.48
C THR A 22 16.52 0.37 4.82
N ARG A 23 17.38 -0.52 5.31
CA ARG A 23 17.32 -1.95 4.98
C ARG A 23 16.42 -2.65 5.99
N LEU A 24 15.34 -3.25 5.50
CA LEU A 24 14.41 -4.06 6.29
C LEU A 24 14.70 -5.53 6.05
N THR A 25 14.82 -6.32 7.12
CA THR A 25 14.79 -7.79 7.05
C THR A 25 13.45 -8.27 7.58
N ILE A 26 12.79 -9.14 6.82
CA ILE A 26 11.41 -9.57 7.06
C ILE A 26 11.38 -11.09 7.09
N ILE A 27 10.87 -11.65 8.19
CA ILE A 27 10.59 -13.07 8.35
C ILE A 27 9.34 -13.39 7.53
N ALA A 28 9.41 -14.45 6.74
CA ALA A 28 8.33 -14.94 5.89
C ALA A 28 8.45 -16.45 5.70
N SER A 29 7.37 -17.11 5.25
CA SER A 29 7.35 -18.56 5.05
C SER A 29 6.80 -18.92 3.66
N THR A 30 5.57 -18.49 3.37
CA THR A 30 4.84 -18.85 2.15
C THR A 30 5.49 -18.28 0.89
N ILE A 31 5.89 -17.01 0.92
CA ILE A 31 6.49 -16.34 -0.24
C ILE A 31 7.93 -16.79 -0.49
N MET A 32 8.60 -17.39 0.50
CA MET A 32 10.01 -17.77 0.42
C MET A 32 10.27 -18.93 -0.56
N SER A 33 9.23 -19.69 -0.92
CA SER A 33 9.35 -20.92 -1.74
C SER A 33 9.90 -20.66 -3.15
N ASP A 34 9.59 -19.51 -3.74
CA ASP A 34 10.06 -19.12 -5.08
C ASP A 34 10.58 -17.67 -5.14
N LEU A 35 10.84 -17.06 -3.98
CA LEU A 35 11.43 -15.73 -3.91
C LEU A 35 12.92 -15.77 -4.29
N THR A 36 13.30 -15.03 -5.33
CA THR A 36 14.68 -14.86 -5.75
C THR A 36 15.20 -13.45 -5.46
N ILE A 37 16.52 -13.30 -5.30
CA ILE A 37 17.14 -11.97 -5.28
C ILE A 37 16.83 -11.26 -6.61
N GLY A 38 16.46 -9.99 -6.53
CA GLY A 38 16.00 -9.18 -7.66
C GLY A 38 14.50 -9.26 -7.94
N ALA A 39 13.76 -10.17 -7.30
CA ALA A 39 12.31 -10.24 -7.46
C ALA A 39 11.60 -9.10 -6.72
N SER A 40 10.46 -8.68 -7.26
CA SER A 40 9.56 -7.71 -6.62
C SER A 40 8.62 -8.40 -5.63
N VAL A 41 8.50 -7.83 -4.44
CA VAL A 41 7.60 -8.24 -3.36
C VAL A 41 6.84 -7.01 -2.87
N SER A 42 5.54 -7.14 -2.70
CA SER A 42 4.70 -6.13 -2.07
C SER A 42 4.82 -6.28 -0.56
N VAL A 43 5.24 -5.20 0.12
CA VAL A 43 5.29 -5.12 1.59
C VAL A 43 4.35 -4.01 2.03
N ASN A 44 3.23 -4.36 2.68
CA ASN A 44 2.11 -3.44 2.95
C ASN A 44 1.67 -2.65 1.71
N GLY A 45 1.65 -3.28 0.53
CA GLY A 45 1.27 -2.61 -0.72
C GLY A 45 2.38 -1.79 -1.38
N THR A 46 3.58 -1.76 -0.81
CA THR A 46 4.74 -1.10 -1.44
C THR A 46 5.58 -2.13 -2.19
N CYS A 47 5.75 -1.93 -3.50
CA CYS A 47 6.63 -2.74 -4.32
C CYS A 47 8.09 -2.51 -3.94
N LEU A 48 8.77 -3.55 -3.46
CA LEU A 48 10.17 -3.53 -3.07
C LEU A 48 10.92 -4.68 -3.72
N THR A 49 12.22 -4.52 -3.89
CA THR A 49 13.08 -5.54 -4.49
C THR A 49 13.81 -6.33 -3.40
N ALA A 50 13.72 -7.65 -3.43
CA ALA A 50 14.50 -8.51 -2.55
C ALA A 50 16.00 -8.43 -2.90
N VAL A 51 16.83 -7.96 -1.96
CA VAL A 51 18.29 -7.78 -2.16
C VAL A 51 19.13 -8.85 -1.48
N ALA A 52 18.57 -9.55 -0.50
CA ALA A 52 19.18 -10.71 0.15
C ALA A 52 18.08 -11.65 0.64
N ARG A 53 18.40 -12.93 0.82
CA ARG A 53 17.49 -13.91 1.43
C ARG A 53 18.23 -15.04 2.13
N THR A 54 17.55 -15.64 3.09
CA THR A 54 17.86 -16.93 3.69
C THR A 54 16.70 -17.90 3.41
N ASP A 55 16.62 -18.99 4.17
CA ASP A 55 15.49 -19.93 4.12
C ASP A 55 14.23 -19.40 4.81
N HIS A 56 14.35 -18.40 5.69
CA HIS A 56 13.26 -17.94 6.56
C HIS A 56 13.03 -16.42 6.54
N ASP A 57 13.93 -15.67 5.92
CA ASP A 57 13.80 -14.22 5.78
C ASP A 57 14.35 -13.71 4.46
N PHE A 58 13.95 -12.49 4.14
CA PHE A 58 14.49 -11.73 3.03
C PHE A 58 14.72 -10.28 3.45
N SER A 59 15.60 -9.60 2.74
CA SER A 59 15.87 -8.18 2.97
C SER A 59 15.53 -7.34 1.76
N VAL A 60 15.08 -6.12 2.02
CA VAL A 60 14.75 -5.10 1.01
C VAL A 60 15.38 -3.77 1.40
N ASP A 61 15.79 -2.99 0.40
CA ASP A 61 16.22 -1.61 0.59
C ASP A 61 15.06 -0.66 0.31
N VAL A 62 14.80 0.25 1.24
CA VAL A 62 13.71 1.23 1.15
C VAL A 62 14.31 2.63 1.07
N SER A 63 14.00 3.32 -0.03
CA SER A 63 14.49 4.67 -0.28
C SER A 63 13.92 5.70 0.69
N PRO A 64 14.60 6.84 0.94
CA PRO A 64 14.05 7.93 1.74
C PRO A 64 12.70 8.45 1.24
N GLU A 65 12.51 8.56 -0.08
CA GLU A 65 11.22 8.96 -0.67
C GLU A 65 10.12 7.97 -0.31
N THR A 66 10.37 6.67 -0.49
CA THR A 66 9.42 5.61 -0.15
C THR A 66 9.08 5.62 1.35
N LEU A 67 10.07 5.82 2.23
CA LEU A 67 9.85 5.92 3.67
C LEU A 67 8.99 7.14 4.05
N ALA A 68 9.11 8.25 3.30
CA ALA A 68 8.38 9.48 3.56
C ALA A 68 6.90 9.40 3.13
N VAL A 69 6.60 8.62 2.09
CA VAL A 69 5.25 8.53 1.50
C VAL A 69 4.50 7.25 1.83
N THR A 70 5.10 6.36 2.63
CA THR A 70 4.48 5.09 3.06
C THR A 70 4.57 4.91 4.58
N THR A 71 3.80 3.97 5.11
CA THR A 71 3.83 3.58 6.52
C THR A 71 5.12 2.85 6.92
N LEU A 72 5.97 2.46 5.94
CA LEU A 72 7.21 1.72 6.18
C LEU A 72 8.19 2.48 7.09
N GLY A 73 8.19 3.82 7.03
CA GLY A 73 9.03 4.66 7.89
C GLY A 73 8.72 4.54 9.39
N GLY A 74 7.50 4.11 9.74
CA GLY A 74 7.05 3.90 11.12
C GLY A 74 7.26 2.50 11.66
N LEU A 75 7.76 1.55 10.86
CA LEU A 75 7.96 0.17 11.29
C LEU A 75 9.07 0.05 12.34
N THR A 76 8.91 -0.94 13.21
CA THR A 76 9.88 -1.37 14.22
C THR A 76 10.07 -2.88 14.16
N SER A 77 11.11 -3.40 14.83
CA SER A 77 11.26 -4.86 14.97
C SER A 77 10.00 -5.44 15.62
N GLY A 78 9.55 -6.59 15.13
CA GLY A 78 8.29 -7.24 15.49
C GLY A 78 7.04 -6.68 14.78
N SER A 79 7.16 -5.59 13.99
CA SER A 79 6.00 -5.06 13.26
C SER A 79 5.50 -6.09 12.23
N PRO A 80 4.19 -6.41 12.22
CA PRO A 80 3.62 -7.28 11.21
C PRO A 80 3.48 -6.55 9.88
N VAL A 81 3.66 -7.28 8.77
CA VAL A 81 3.54 -6.74 7.41
C VAL A 81 2.77 -7.70 6.51
N ASN A 82 1.92 -7.18 5.64
CA ASN A 82 1.29 -7.95 4.57
C ASN A 82 2.30 -8.18 3.45
N LEU A 83 2.37 -9.42 2.96
CA LEU A 83 3.29 -9.84 1.90
C LEU A 83 2.53 -10.44 0.72
N GLU A 84 2.92 -10.05 -0.49
CA GLU A 84 2.45 -10.64 -1.76
C GLU A 84 3.60 -10.65 -2.79
N ARG A 85 3.82 -11.77 -3.46
CA ARG A 85 4.76 -11.90 -4.57
C ARG A 85 4.23 -11.22 -5.83
N ALA A 86 5.14 -10.79 -6.70
CA ALA A 86 4.73 -10.33 -8.02
C ALA A 86 3.98 -11.45 -8.78
N MET A 87 2.85 -11.09 -9.39
CA MET A 87 2.02 -12.05 -10.13
C MET A 87 2.76 -12.64 -11.33
N LYS A 88 2.49 -13.90 -11.67
CA LYS A 88 2.89 -14.47 -12.98
C LYS A 88 1.86 -14.12 -14.05
N LEU A 89 2.29 -13.96 -15.30
CA LEU A 89 1.41 -13.55 -16.41
C LEU A 89 0.26 -14.55 -16.65
N ASN A 90 0.45 -15.82 -16.31
CA ASN A 90 -0.50 -16.91 -16.52
C ASN A 90 -1.34 -17.26 -15.28
N GLU A 91 -1.35 -16.40 -14.25
CA GLU A 91 -2.11 -16.62 -13.01
C GLU A 91 -3.46 -15.90 -13.01
N ARG A 92 -4.34 -16.33 -12.09
CA ARG A 92 -5.62 -15.67 -11.85
C ARG A 92 -5.39 -14.39 -11.05
N ILE A 93 -5.98 -13.29 -11.51
CA ILE A 93 -6.04 -12.05 -10.73
C ILE A 93 -7.23 -12.17 -9.78
N GLY A 94 -6.98 -12.52 -8.52
CA GLY A 94 -8.03 -12.73 -7.51
C GLY A 94 -8.64 -11.44 -6.97
N GLY A 95 -7.87 -10.33 -7.00
CA GLY A 95 -8.33 -8.99 -6.64
C GLY A 95 -8.44 -8.10 -7.89
N HIS A 96 -7.63 -7.05 -7.95
CA HIS A 96 -7.54 -6.14 -9.09
C HIS A 96 -6.07 -5.86 -9.45
N MET A 97 -5.82 -5.04 -10.48
CA MET A 97 -4.46 -4.71 -10.89
C MET A 97 -3.83 -3.74 -9.88
N VAL A 98 -2.87 -4.24 -9.10
CA VAL A 98 -2.11 -3.47 -8.12
C VAL A 98 -0.68 -3.27 -8.62
N SER A 99 -0.21 -2.03 -8.64
CA SER A 99 1.15 -1.70 -9.07
C SER A 99 2.16 -1.86 -7.93
N GLY A 100 1.72 -1.67 -6.69
CA GLY A 100 2.58 -1.54 -5.52
C GLY A 100 3.20 -0.14 -5.40
N HIS A 101 2.58 0.85 -6.04
CA HIS A 101 2.97 2.26 -5.97
C HIS A 101 1.95 3.01 -5.12
N VAL A 102 2.22 3.08 -3.82
CA VAL A 102 1.40 3.77 -2.83
C VAL A 102 1.23 5.24 -3.22
N ASP A 103 0.00 5.69 -3.32
CA ASP A 103 -0.36 7.08 -3.65
C ASP A 103 -0.33 8.00 -2.43
N GLY A 104 -0.52 7.43 -1.24
CA GLY A 104 -0.51 8.19 0.00
C GLY A 104 -0.87 7.35 1.22
N ILE A 105 -0.92 8.03 2.37
CA ILE A 105 -1.21 7.43 3.66
C ILE A 105 -2.61 7.85 4.10
N GLY A 106 -3.45 6.89 4.44
CA GLY A 106 -4.73 7.09 5.10
C GLY A 106 -4.67 6.78 6.60
N ALA A 107 -5.79 6.99 7.29
CA ALA A 107 -5.94 6.65 8.70
C ALA A 107 -7.34 6.09 9.01
N ILE A 108 -7.42 5.08 9.87
CA ILE A 108 -8.70 4.52 10.31
C ILE A 108 -9.42 5.55 11.21
N ARG A 109 -10.62 5.95 10.83
CA ARG A 109 -11.47 6.88 11.60
C ARG A 109 -12.50 6.18 12.46
N SER A 110 -13.10 5.11 11.94
CA SER A 110 -13.99 4.27 12.71
C SER A 110 -13.75 2.80 12.42
N ARG A 111 -13.96 1.99 13.45
CA ARG A 111 -13.80 0.53 13.44
C ARG A 111 -14.94 -0.05 14.26
N HIS A 112 -15.79 -0.87 13.65
CA HIS A 112 -16.84 -1.58 14.38
C HIS A 112 -17.19 -2.90 13.70
N GLN A 113 -17.74 -3.83 14.49
CA GLN A 113 -18.23 -5.10 13.98
C GLN A 113 -19.67 -4.91 13.49
N ASP A 114 -19.97 -5.37 12.27
CA ASP A 114 -21.33 -5.48 11.74
C ASP A 114 -21.56 -6.91 11.23
N GLY A 115 -22.39 -7.66 11.94
CA GLY A 115 -22.55 -9.09 11.72
C GLY A 115 -21.20 -9.82 11.79
N ASN A 116 -20.84 -10.53 10.72
CA ASN A 116 -19.57 -11.23 10.62
C ASN A 116 -18.44 -10.38 10.03
N ALA A 117 -18.68 -9.15 9.60
CA ALA A 117 -17.68 -8.31 8.95
C ALA A 117 -17.17 -7.20 9.89
N LEU A 118 -15.90 -6.85 9.73
CA LEU A 118 -15.31 -5.67 10.33
C LEU A 118 -15.48 -4.49 9.37
N ILE A 119 -16.18 -3.45 9.81
CA ILE A 119 -16.39 -2.22 9.03
C ILE A 119 -15.32 -1.21 9.41
N LEU A 120 -14.60 -0.71 8.41
CA LEU A 120 -13.58 0.31 8.56
C LEU A 120 -13.95 1.53 7.72
N GLU A 121 -13.99 2.69 8.37
CA GLU A 121 -13.97 3.98 7.67
C GLU A 121 -12.53 4.50 7.67
N ILE A 122 -12.01 4.81 6.49
CA ILE A 122 -10.63 5.23 6.29
C ILE A 122 -10.65 6.65 5.71
N GLU A 123 -10.06 7.60 6.45
CA GLU A 123 -9.77 8.93 5.90
C GLU A 123 -8.59 8.83 4.95
N ALA A 124 -8.68 9.55 3.82
CA ALA A 124 -7.67 9.55 2.79
C ALA A 124 -7.45 10.96 2.20
N PRO A 125 -6.26 11.23 1.63
CA PRO A 125 -6.03 12.43 0.84
C PRO A 125 -7.08 12.63 -0.26
N LYS A 126 -7.43 13.88 -0.55
CA LYS A 126 -8.43 14.25 -1.56
C LYS A 126 -8.08 13.70 -2.95
N GLU A 127 -6.79 13.55 -3.23
CA GLU A 127 -6.22 12.94 -4.44
C GLU A 127 -6.64 11.48 -4.63
N ILE A 128 -6.84 10.74 -3.54
CA ILE A 128 -7.26 9.34 -3.54
C ILE A 128 -8.79 9.25 -3.47
N VAL A 129 -9.44 10.02 -2.60
CA VAL A 129 -10.91 9.99 -2.43
C VAL A 129 -11.63 10.29 -3.75
N ARG A 130 -11.11 11.23 -4.57
CA ARG A 130 -11.71 11.55 -5.88
C ARG A 130 -11.73 10.38 -6.86
N LEU A 131 -10.83 9.41 -6.70
CA LEU A 131 -10.72 8.22 -7.54
C LEU A 131 -11.51 7.04 -6.96
N CYS A 132 -12.01 7.17 -5.73
CA CYS A 132 -12.84 6.17 -5.08
C CYS A 132 -14.25 6.21 -5.68
N VAL A 133 -14.75 5.05 -6.06
CA VAL A 133 -16.12 4.87 -6.58
C VAL A 133 -16.83 3.83 -5.71
N PRO A 134 -18.07 4.05 -5.26
CA PRO A 134 -18.85 3.01 -4.60
C PRO A 134 -18.90 1.73 -5.46
N LYS A 135 -18.64 0.59 -4.84
CA LYS A 135 -18.46 -0.73 -5.48
C LYS A 135 -17.24 -0.86 -6.40
N GLY A 136 -16.38 0.15 -6.45
CA GLY A 136 -15.07 0.09 -7.08
C GLY A 136 -14.02 -0.54 -6.16
N SER A 137 -12.80 -0.67 -6.71
CA SER A 137 -11.65 -1.26 -6.01
C SER A 137 -10.74 -0.19 -5.41
N ILE A 138 -10.09 -0.54 -4.30
CA ILE A 138 -8.97 0.19 -3.71
C ILE A 138 -8.00 -0.78 -3.05
N THR A 139 -6.73 -0.43 -3.02
CA THR A 139 -5.71 -1.20 -2.30
C THR A 139 -5.38 -0.52 -0.97
N VAL A 140 -5.48 -1.26 0.13
CA VAL A 140 -5.17 -0.79 1.50
C VAL A 140 -4.14 -1.72 2.14
N ASP A 141 -2.96 -1.20 2.48
CA ASP A 141 -1.81 -2.00 2.98
C ASP A 141 -1.54 -3.25 2.10
N GLY A 142 -1.72 -3.13 0.79
CA GLY A 142 -1.54 -4.23 -0.18
C GLY A 142 -2.74 -5.17 -0.33
N ILE A 143 -3.87 -4.86 0.30
CA ILE A 143 -5.08 -5.68 0.25
C ILE A 143 -6.07 -5.03 -0.73
N SER A 144 -6.49 -5.79 -1.73
CA SER A 144 -7.56 -5.42 -2.66
C SER A 144 -8.91 -5.48 -1.95
N LEU A 145 -9.60 -4.35 -1.87
CA LEU A 145 -10.88 -4.21 -1.19
C LEU A 145 -11.92 -3.55 -2.09
N THR A 146 -13.19 -3.91 -1.86
CA THR A 146 -14.34 -3.24 -2.48
C THR A 146 -14.78 -2.08 -1.60
N ILE A 147 -14.94 -0.91 -2.19
CA ILE A 147 -15.46 0.28 -1.50
C ILE A 147 -16.98 0.13 -1.33
N ASN A 148 -17.46 0.21 -0.09
CA ASN A 148 -18.88 0.22 0.23
C ASN A 148 -19.49 1.61 -0.01
N GLU A 149 -18.86 2.64 0.55
CA GLU A 149 -19.33 4.02 0.56
C GLU A 149 -18.15 4.98 0.40
N VAL A 150 -18.44 6.18 -0.12
CA VAL A 150 -17.46 7.26 -0.30
C VAL A 150 -18.06 8.56 0.24
N THR A 151 -17.29 9.28 1.04
CA THR A 151 -17.62 10.63 1.53
C THR A 151 -16.67 11.65 0.91
N GLU A 152 -16.74 12.93 1.34
CA GLU A 152 -15.79 13.94 0.87
C GLU A 152 -14.33 13.70 1.31
N ARG A 153 -14.12 12.94 2.39
CA ARG A 153 -12.80 12.79 3.03
C ARG A 153 -12.43 11.34 3.36
N SER A 154 -13.38 10.42 3.27
CA SER A 154 -13.20 9.02 3.65
C SER A 154 -13.89 8.08 2.68
N PHE A 155 -13.56 6.80 2.81
CA PHE A 155 -14.30 5.70 2.20
C PHE A 155 -14.49 4.59 3.22
N VAL A 156 -15.50 3.76 3.02
CA VAL A 156 -15.85 2.65 3.90
C VAL A 156 -15.58 1.34 3.18
N VAL A 157 -14.98 0.38 3.89
CA VAL A 157 -14.76 -0.99 3.42
C VAL A 157 -15.27 -1.99 4.46
N SER A 158 -15.73 -3.14 3.96
CA SER A 158 -16.15 -4.28 4.78
C SER A 158 -15.12 -5.41 4.67
N ILE A 159 -14.55 -5.79 5.81
CA ILE A 159 -13.51 -6.82 5.89
C ILE A 159 -14.12 -8.11 6.41
N ILE A 160 -14.10 -9.15 5.58
CA ILE A 160 -14.59 -10.48 5.96
C ILE A 160 -13.65 -11.16 6.99
N PRO A 161 -14.14 -12.12 7.79
CA PRO A 161 -13.35 -12.78 8.84
C PRO A 161 -12.03 -13.36 8.36
N HIS A 162 -12.02 -13.98 7.17
CA HIS A 162 -10.82 -14.56 6.60
C HIS A 162 -9.73 -13.50 6.36
N THR A 163 -10.06 -12.41 5.65
CA THR A 163 -9.15 -11.30 5.40
C THR A 163 -8.66 -10.64 6.70
N ALA A 164 -9.54 -10.45 7.68
CA ALA A 164 -9.14 -9.91 8.97
C ALA A 164 -8.14 -10.83 9.72
N THR A 165 -8.27 -12.14 9.55
CA THR A 165 -7.39 -13.12 10.22
C THR A 165 -6.01 -13.19 9.57
N VAL A 166 -5.96 -13.17 8.24
CA VAL A 166 -4.72 -13.41 7.47
C VAL A 166 -3.95 -12.14 7.11
N THR A 167 -4.48 -10.96 7.43
CA THR A 167 -3.87 -9.66 7.09
C THR A 167 -3.79 -8.72 8.29
N THR A 168 -2.92 -7.72 8.19
CA THR A 168 -2.68 -6.76 9.28
C THR A 168 -3.94 -5.95 9.63
N LEU A 169 -4.93 -5.83 8.75
CA LEU A 169 -6.16 -5.08 9.01
C LEU A 169 -6.96 -5.59 10.21
N GLY A 170 -6.89 -6.88 10.53
CA GLY A 170 -7.54 -7.40 11.74
C GLY A 170 -6.92 -6.88 13.04
N LEU A 171 -5.66 -6.46 12.99
CA LEU A 171 -4.90 -5.97 14.14
C LEU A 171 -5.04 -4.45 14.31
N LYS A 172 -5.27 -3.72 13.22
CA LYS A 172 -5.27 -2.25 13.16
C LYS A 172 -6.41 -1.62 13.96
N GLN A 173 -6.12 -0.53 14.66
CA GLN A 173 -7.05 0.22 15.50
C GLN A 173 -7.40 1.59 14.90
N VAL A 174 -8.41 2.25 15.47
CA VAL A 174 -8.70 3.65 15.14
C VAL A 174 -7.46 4.51 15.37
N GLY A 175 -7.12 5.35 14.39
CA GLY A 175 -5.92 6.18 14.38
C GLY A 175 -4.72 5.56 13.67
N ASP A 176 -4.73 4.24 13.43
CA ASP A 176 -3.63 3.59 12.72
C ASP A 176 -3.57 4.04 11.26
N LYS A 177 -2.32 4.21 10.79
CA LYS A 177 -2.00 4.61 9.42
C LYS A 177 -1.96 3.40 8.49
N LEU A 178 -2.33 3.63 7.23
CA LEU A 178 -2.43 2.62 6.18
C LEU A 178 -1.86 3.18 4.87
N ASN A 179 -1.15 2.36 4.09
CA ASN A 179 -0.79 2.67 2.71
C ASN A 179 -2.02 2.54 1.83
N LEU A 180 -2.24 3.51 0.95
CA LEU A 180 -3.35 3.52 0.01
C LEU A 180 -2.83 3.59 -1.42
N GLU A 181 -3.35 2.70 -2.28
CA GLU A 181 -3.17 2.78 -3.73
C GLU A 181 -4.55 2.75 -4.39
N SER A 182 -4.82 3.77 -5.21
CA SER A 182 -6.05 3.90 -5.99
C SER A 182 -6.01 2.96 -7.19
N ASP A 183 -7.18 2.51 -7.64
CA ASP A 183 -7.28 1.68 -8.86
C ASP A 183 -6.59 2.35 -10.04
N LEU A 184 -5.69 1.60 -10.68
CA LEU A 184 -4.91 2.02 -11.84
C LEU A 184 -5.79 2.53 -12.98
N ILE A 185 -6.96 1.92 -13.19
CA ILE A 185 -7.92 2.33 -14.23
C ILE A 185 -8.42 3.75 -13.96
N GLY A 186 -8.73 4.07 -12.69
CA GLY A 186 -9.19 5.39 -12.28
C GLY A 186 -8.18 6.49 -12.63
N LYS A 187 -6.88 6.22 -12.44
CA LYS A 187 -5.79 7.15 -12.76
C LYS A 187 -5.72 7.44 -14.27
N TYR A 188 -5.82 6.40 -15.10
CA TYR A 188 -5.80 6.57 -16.56
C TYR A 188 -7.03 7.33 -17.07
N VAL A 189 -8.21 7.04 -16.52
CA VAL A 189 -9.45 7.76 -16.87
C VAL A 189 -9.36 9.23 -16.44
N GLU A 190 -8.88 9.52 -15.22
CA GLU A 190 -8.68 10.89 -14.76
C GLU A 190 -7.74 11.65 -15.71
N ARG A 191 -6.60 11.05 -16.07
CA ARG A 191 -5.62 11.67 -16.97
C ARG A 191 -6.22 11.96 -18.35
N LEU A 192 -6.97 11.01 -18.92
CA LEU A 192 -7.61 11.18 -20.23
C LEU A 192 -8.64 12.32 -20.22
N LEU A 193 -9.42 12.44 -19.13
CA LEU A 193 -10.41 13.51 -18.98
C LEU A 193 -9.77 14.88 -18.75
N GLN A 194 -8.62 14.94 -18.06
CA GLN A 194 -7.83 16.16 -17.92
C GLN A 194 -7.27 16.65 -19.27
N GLU A 195 -6.71 15.74 -20.08
CA GLU A 195 -6.19 16.09 -21.40
C GLU A 195 -7.28 16.58 -22.36
N ARG A 196 -8.52 16.13 -22.17
CA ARG A 196 -9.70 16.60 -22.91
C ARG A 196 -10.32 17.89 -22.35
N GLY A 197 -9.75 18.47 -21.30
CA GLY A 197 -10.26 19.69 -20.66
C GLY A 197 -11.59 19.53 -19.91
N ILE A 198 -12.01 18.28 -19.66
CA ILE A 198 -13.25 17.97 -18.92
C ILE A 198 -12.99 18.12 -17.41
N LEU A 199 -11.80 17.72 -16.95
CA LEU A 199 -11.34 17.91 -15.57
C LEU A 199 -10.19 18.92 -15.53
N PRO A 200 -10.06 19.72 -14.46
CA PRO A 200 -8.93 20.62 -14.30
C PRO A 200 -7.63 19.81 -14.19
N PRO A 201 -6.51 20.27 -14.78
CA PRO A 201 -5.23 19.59 -14.67
C PRO A 201 -4.76 19.57 -13.21
N LYS A 202 -3.97 18.55 -12.85
CA LYS A 202 -3.27 18.54 -11.56
C LYS A 202 -2.36 19.78 -11.48
N PRO A 203 -2.34 20.53 -10.37
CA PRO A 203 -1.38 21.61 -10.19
C PRO A 203 0.04 21.06 -10.31
N SER A 204 0.84 21.63 -11.22
CA SER A 204 2.27 21.32 -11.26
C SER A 204 2.92 21.83 -9.97
N PRO A 205 3.88 21.08 -9.38
CA PRO A 205 4.62 21.58 -8.24
C PRO A 205 5.35 22.87 -8.64
N VAL A 206 5.26 23.89 -7.79
CA VAL A 206 6.06 25.09 -7.94
C VAL A 206 7.50 24.72 -7.59
N ILE A 207 8.40 24.78 -8.57
CA ILE A 207 9.83 24.53 -8.38
C ILE A 207 10.46 25.80 -7.80
N ASP A 208 10.29 26.01 -6.51
CA ASP A 208 10.91 27.09 -5.75
C ASP A 208 12.10 26.59 -4.90
N THR A 209 12.77 27.52 -4.21
CA THR A 209 13.91 27.22 -3.35
C THR A 209 13.56 26.19 -2.27
N ASP A 210 12.33 26.20 -1.76
CA ASP A 210 11.87 25.25 -0.74
C ASP A 210 11.61 23.86 -1.33
N TYR A 211 11.12 23.77 -2.56
CA TYR A 211 10.97 22.53 -3.31
C TYR A 211 12.34 21.88 -3.54
N LEU A 212 13.35 22.67 -3.94
CA LEU A 212 14.71 22.19 -4.17
C LEU A 212 15.40 21.76 -2.86
N LYS A 213 15.28 22.54 -1.78
CA LYS A 213 15.82 22.19 -0.45
C LYS A 213 15.21 20.90 0.11
N ARG A 214 13.89 20.73 0.00
CA ARG A 214 13.20 19.51 0.46
C ARG A 214 13.68 18.25 -0.26
N ARG A 215 14.20 18.37 -1.48
CA ARG A 215 14.77 17.27 -2.27
C ARG A 215 16.29 17.22 -2.27
N GLY A 216 16.96 18.06 -1.46
CA GLY A 216 18.42 18.08 -1.33
C GLY A 216 19.18 18.49 -2.59
N LEU A 217 18.53 19.25 -3.49
CA LEU A 217 19.11 19.70 -4.75
C LEU A 217 19.89 21.02 -4.62
N ILE A 218 19.64 21.78 -3.55
CA ILE A 218 20.38 22.97 -3.09
C ILE A 218 20.38 23.04 -1.56
#